data_AF-A0A8H6FKG1-F1
#
_entry.id   AF-A0A8H6FKG1-F1
#
_cell.length_a   1.000
_cell.length_b   1.000
_cell.length_c   1.000
_cell.angle_alpha   90.00
_cell.angle_beta   90.00
_cell.angle_gamma   90.00
#
_symmetry.space_group_name_H-M   'P 1'
#
loop_
_entity.id
_entity.type
_entity.pdbx_description
1 polymer ?
#
loop_
_entity_poly.entity_id
_entity_poly.type
_entity_poly.pdbx_seq_one_letter_code
_entity_poly.pdbx_strand_id
1 'polypeptide(L)' 'MWGRPRRTTAKLKPRRFAELLNLGKNYPQGYPYFQTHLHKAFASQTGLQDEKDIRKGIERAEYVKKEIEAL' A
#
# COMPACT_ATOMS: atom_id res chain seq x y z
N MET A 1 11.37 10.03 -13.97
CA MET A 1 11.67 8.64 -14.38
C MET A 1 11.86 7.82 -13.12
N TRP A 2 10.94 6.91 -12.78
CA TRP A 2 10.92 6.19 -11.50
C TRP A 2 12.23 5.44 -11.26
N GLY A 3 13.00 5.86 -10.25
CA GLY A 3 14.21 5.17 -9.83
C GLY A 3 13.85 3.77 -9.36
N ARG A 4 14.38 2.74 -10.04
CA ARG A 4 14.16 1.35 -9.63
C ARG A 4 14.57 1.19 -8.17
N PRO A 5 13.75 0.57 -7.30
CA PRO A 5 14.11 0.40 -5.90
C PRO A 5 15.39 -0.43 -5.81
N ARG A 6 16.38 0.05 -5.05
CA ARG A 6 17.57 -0.74 -4.73
C ARG A 6 17.09 -2.03 -4.06
N ARG A 7 17.49 -3.16 -4.64
CA ARG A 7 17.26 -4.50 -4.09
C ARG A 7 17.92 -4.57 -2.71
N THR A 8 17.16 -4.32 -1.65
CA THR A 8 17.39 -4.81 -0.28
C THR A 8 16.20 -4.39 0.57
N THR A 9 15.65 -5.35 1.32
CA THR A 9 14.53 -5.26 2.28
C THR A 9 13.10 -5.43 1.72
N ALA A 10 12.36 -6.34 2.36
CA ALA A 10 10.97 -6.72 2.21
C ALA A 10 10.55 -7.53 0.95
N LYS A 11 10.65 -8.87 1.06
CA LYS A 11 9.89 -9.84 0.24
C LYS A 11 8.37 -9.84 0.53
N LEU A 12 7.89 -9.01 1.45
CA LEU A 12 6.47 -8.77 1.69
C LEU A 12 6.08 -7.47 0.95
N LYS A 13 4.91 -7.46 0.28
CA LYS A 13 4.13 -6.30 -0.19
C LYS A 13 3.89 -6.07 -1.70
N PRO A 14 4.30 -6.88 -2.71
CA PRO A 14 3.82 -6.64 -4.07
C PRO A 14 2.34 -7.02 -4.27
N ARG A 15 1.86 -8.08 -3.61
CA ARG A 15 0.51 -8.61 -3.81
C ARG A 15 -0.60 -7.70 -3.23
N ARG A 16 -0.49 -7.32 -1.95
CA ARG A 16 -1.44 -6.40 -1.29
C ARG A 16 -1.48 -5.02 -1.94
N PHE A 17 -0.32 -4.54 -2.41
CA PHE A 17 -0.24 -3.28 -3.15
C PHE A 17 -1.03 -3.35 -4.46
N ALA A 18 -0.86 -4.42 -5.24
CA ALA A 18 -1.59 -4.63 -6.49
C ALA A 18 -3.11 -4.81 -6.27
N GLU A 19 -3.50 -5.53 -5.22
CA GLU A 19 -4.91 -5.72 -4.84
C GLU A 19 -5.58 -4.38 -4.51
N LEU A 20 -4.96 -3.56 -3.65
CA LEU A 20 -5.47 -2.23 -3.30
C LEU A 20 -5.50 -1.29 -4.51
N LEU A 21 -4.48 -1.34 -5.39
CA LEU A 21 -4.45 -0.55 -6.61
C LEU A 21 -5.66 -0.84 -7.52
N ASN A 22 -6.03 -2.12 -7.63
CA ASN A 22 -7.18 -2.52 -8.45
C ASN A 22 -8.51 -2.02 -7.88
N LEU A 23 -8.66 -2.04 -6.55
CA LEU A 23 -9.86 -1.54 -5.87
C LEU A 23 -10.01 -0.02 -5.99
N GLY A 24 -8.90 0.72 -5.89
CA GLY A 24 -8.91 2.18 -5.94
C GLY A 24 -9.21 2.80 -7.31
N LYS A 25 -9.53 2.00 -8.34
CA LYS A 25 -9.94 2.52 -9.66
C LYS A 25 -11.22 3.35 -9.60
N ASN A 26 -12.13 2.96 -8.71
CA ASN A 26 -13.42 3.64 -8.51
C ASN A 26 -13.38 4.63 -7.33
N TYR A 27 -12.18 5.00 -6.84
CA TYR A 27 -12.06 5.85 -5.68
C TYR A 27 -12.68 7.24 -5.95
N PRO A 28 -13.49 7.82 -5.05
CA PRO A 28 -14.24 9.07 -5.30
C PRO A 28 -13.37 10.27 -5.69
N GLN A 29 -12.16 10.38 -5.13
CA GLN A 29 -11.18 11.43 -5.48
C GLN A 29 -10.34 11.10 -6.73
N GLY A 30 -10.61 9.98 -7.37
CA GLY A 30 -9.92 9.51 -8.57
C GLY A 30 -8.73 8.59 -8.30
N TYR A 31 -8.46 7.73 -9.28
CA TYR A 31 -7.37 6.77 -9.24
C TYR A 31 -5.96 7.38 -9.03
N PRO A 32 -5.57 8.51 -9.66
CA PRO A 32 -4.24 9.10 -9.44
C PRO A 32 -4.03 9.58 -7.99
N TYR A 33 -5.09 10.10 -7.36
CA TYR A 33 -5.07 10.52 -5.96
C TYR A 33 -4.82 9.30 -5.07
N PHE A 34 -5.61 8.24 -5.26
CA PHE A 34 -5.50 7.01 -4.51
C PHE A 34 -4.12 6.34 -4.66
N GLN A 35 -3.64 6.21 -5.90
CA GLN A 35 -2.33 5.63 -6.21
C GLN A 35 -1.19 6.36 -5.49
N THR A 36 -1.22 7.69 -5.49
CA THR A 36 -0.18 8.52 -4.84
C THR A 36 -0.19 8.34 -3.33
N HIS A 37 -1.38 8.30 -2.70
CA HIS A 37 -1.51 8.09 -1.26
C HIS A 37 -1.06 6.69 -0.85
N LEU A 38 -1.49 5.67 -1.60
CA LEU A 38 -1.09 4.28 -1.37
C LEU A 38 0.43 4.13 -1.48
N HIS A 39 1.04 4.69 -2.53
CA HIS A 39 2.49 4.62 -2.70
C HIS A 39 3.24 5.28 -1.54
N LYS A 40 2.81 6.48 -1.10
CA LYS A 40 3.42 7.18 0.05
C LYS A 40 3.32 6.36 1.34
N ALA A 41 2.17 5.76 1.60
CA ALA A 41 1.95 4.94 2.80
C ALA A 41 2.81 3.67 2.82
N PHE A 42 2.98 3.01 1.67
CA PHE A 42 3.85 1.83 1.59
C PHE A 42 5.33 2.22 1.65
N ALA A 43 5.72 3.31 1.00
CA ALA A 43 7.09 3.82 1.01
C ALA A 43 7.57 4.17 2.43
N SER A 44 6.73 4.81 3.24
CA SER A 44 7.07 5.16 4.63
C SER A 44 7.24 3.95 5.56
N GLN A 45 6.76 2.78 5.14
CA GLN A 45 6.84 1.53 5.90
C GLN A 45 7.87 0.53 5.37
N THR A 46 8.69 0.90 4.38
CA THR A 46 9.68 0.00 3.76
C THR A 46 10.83 -0.38 4.70
N GLY A 47 11.19 0.51 5.64
CA GLY A 47 12.26 0.28 6.60
C GLY A 47 11.84 -0.46 7.88
N LEU A 48 10.58 -0.90 8.00
CA LEU A 48 10.11 -1.60 9.20
C LEU A 48 10.73 -3.00 9.31
N GLN A 49 11.39 -3.27 10.43
CA GLN A 49 11.99 -4.57 10.75
C GLN A 49 11.28 -5.28 11.92
N ASP A 50 10.57 -4.53 12.76
CA ASP A 50 9.83 -5.08 13.89
C ASP A 50 8.55 -5.76 13.44
N GLU A 51 8.33 -6.99 13.91
CA GLU A 51 7.18 -7.81 13.53
C GLU A 51 5.84 -7.16 13.93
N LYS A 52 5.78 -6.48 15.08
CA LYS A 52 4.56 -5.80 15.55
C LYS A 52 4.19 -4.65 14.62
N ASP A 53 5.18 -3.88 14.17
CA ASP A 53 4.95 -2.77 13.27
C ASP A 53 4.59 -3.24 11.85
N ILE A 54 5.18 -4.35 11.40
CA ILE A 54 4.78 -5.02 10.16
C ILE A 54 3.31 -5.47 10.24
N ARG A 55 2.90 -6.13 11.34
CA ARG A 55 1.51 -6.57 11.55
C ARG A 55 0.53 -5.39 11.54
N LYS A 56 0.82 -4.31 12.26
CA LYS A 56 0.01 -3.08 12.22
C LYS A 56 -0.09 -2.49 10.81
N GLY A 57 1.00 -2.51 10.05
CA GLY A 57 0.99 -2.06 8.65
C GLY A 57 0.08 -2.91 7.75
N ILE A 58 0.03 -4.22 8.01
CA ILE A 58 -0.86 -5.15 7.31
C ILE A 58 -2.32 -4.91 7.70
N GLU A 59 -2.63 -4.78 8.99
CA GLU A 59 -3.99 -4.50 9.47
C GLU A 59 -4.56 -3.22 8.87
N ARG A 60 -3.75 -2.16 8.78
CA ARG A 60 -4.15 -0.91 8.10
C ARG A 60 -4.47 -1.12 6.62
N ALA A 61 -3.70 -1.95 5.93
CA ALA A 61 -3.96 -2.25 4.52
C ALA A 61 -5.29 -3.02 4.35
N GLU A 62 -5.60 -3.97 5.24
CA GLU A 62 -6.88 -4.69 5.26
C GLU A 62 -8.06 -3.77 5.61
N TYR A 63 -7.86 -2.80 6.51
CA TYR A 63 -8.88 -1.81 6.83
C TYR A 63 -9.21 -0.94 5.62
N VAL A 64 -8.18 -0.38 4.96
CA VAL A 64 -8.35 0.44 3.75
C VAL A 64 -9.03 -0.36 2.63
N LYS A 65 -8.74 -1.65 2.50
CA LYS A 65 -9.42 -2.53 1.55
C LYS A 65 -10.93 -2.53 1.78
N LYS A 66 -11.38 -2.76 3.02
CA LYS A 66 -12.81 -2.80 3.38
C LYS A 66 -13.50 -1.45 3.17
N GLU A 67 -12.82 -0.36 3.48
CA GLU A 67 -13.35 0.99 3.23
C GLU A 67 -13.60 1.21 1.74
N ILE A 68 -12.67 0.79 0.86
CA ILE A 68 -12.85 0.93 -0.59
C ILE A 68 -13.93 -0.01 -1.12
N GLU A 69 -14.05 -1.23 -0.56
CA GLU A 69 -15.12 -2.18 -0.92
C GLU A 69 -16.51 -1.69 -0.47
N ALA A 70 -16.59 -0.79 0.50
CA ALA A 70 -17.83 -0.22 1.02
C ALA A 70 -18.22 1.11 0.36
N LEU A 71 -17.36 1.68 -0.51
CA LEU A 71 -17.62 2.88 -1.32
C LEU A 71 -18.30 2.52 -2.64
#